data_AF-A0AAD7FVU4-F1
#
_entry.id   AF-A0AAD7FVU4-F1
#
_cell.length_a   1.000
_cell.length_b   1.000
_cell.length_c   1.000
_cell.angle_alpha   90.00
_cell.angle_beta   90.00
_cell.angle_gamma   90.00
#
_symmetry.space_group_name_H-M   'P 1'
#
loop_
_entity.id
_entity.type
_entity.pdbx_description
1 polymer ?
#
loop_
_entity_poly.entity_id
_entity_poly.type
_entity_poly.pdbx_seq_one_letter_code
_entity_poly.pdbx_strand_id
1 'polypeptide(L)'
;MDARPPFVLPDPPISPPSIAHLLTSNSAPEGLEEHIVRGHLAELESQAAFLENVITVFALQRPDLLPSIEAHALQHADVLRSIEDHKSILSPMRRLANELLAEIFMVVVQDAFYSESPNSGPTSEYPWVLVRVCRRWNAVASNTQSLWSWVYLNLDSMDDERGAVPVTQLFHKRSGNSPLTVKIQQLYERSKSRVLTVALAHCERWQSLTLFATDSCVIYDMAVVRCRLPALTTLNIDGGALEAATGVAIDYNDTFAVVPNLTAARVAIHQALFELPWRQLTRLSLNVFCREEALPILAQLSSALVELRVEWRDPFPLVPDWRGITITLPRLHTLELVSQCAPAQSAISLLSFFNTPLLEHLETQGDVDEDAVLSFITRSRCKKSLKSLHFLLDSNNSDRALSLVGRMPHLLHLKFGNLSKADIESFTAGCTRIGSNDFRAEDPDISYMQMGGLFIKILSCSRLWPFDSLVDAKFEVY
;
A
#
# COMPACT_ATOMS: atom_id res chain seq x y z
N MET A 1 -9.15 46.78 -59.36
CA MET A 1 -7.91 46.69 -58.55
C MET A 1 -8.34 46.32 -57.16
N ASP A 2 -8.17 45.06 -56.77
CA ASP A 2 -8.10 44.66 -55.36
C ASP A 2 -7.51 43.24 -55.32
N ALA A 3 -6.29 43.14 -55.87
CA ALA A 3 -5.46 41.96 -55.68
C ALA A 3 -4.77 42.13 -54.31
N ARG A 4 -5.47 41.78 -53.22
CA ARG A 4 -4.75 41.47 -51.98
C ARG A 4 -3.80 40.32 -52.31
N PRO A 5 -2.51 40.41 -51.91
CA PRO A 5 -1.57 39.35 -52.20
C PRO A 5 -2.14 38.03 -51.66
N PRO A 6 -1.94 36.89 -52.36
CA PRO A 6 -2.31 35.60 -51.80
C PRO A 6 -1.67 35.50 -50.41
N PHE A 7 -2.46 35.16 -49.40
CA PHE A 7 -1.92 34.82 -48.08
C PHE A 7 -0.86 33.75 -48.32
N VAL A 8 0.41 34.12 -48.21
CA VAL A 8 1.52 33.19 -48.39
C VAL A 8 1.44 32.26 -47.19
N LEU A 9 1.08 31.01 -47.46
CA LEU A 9 1.02 29.98 -46.44
C LEU A 9 2.42 29.82 -45.83
N PRO A 10 2.54 29.79 -44.50
CA PRO A 10 3.80 29.41 -43.90
C PRO A 10 4.12 27.97 -44.29
N ASP A 11 5.39 27.70 -44.58
CA ASP A 11 5.86 26.35 -44.91
C ASP A 11 5.51 25.36 -43.79
N PRO A 12 5.37 24.05 -44.10
CA PRO A 12 5.17 23.03 -43.09
C PRO A 12 6.29 23.09 -42.03
N PRO A 13 6.00 22.76 -40.76
CA PRO A 13 6.98 22.85 -39.70
C PRO A 13 8.13 21.87 -39.95
N ILE A 14 9.34 22.40 -40.20
CA ILE A 14 10.56 21.60 -40.36
C ILE A 14 11.46 21.89 -39.16
N SER A 15 11.74 20.86 -38.37
CA SER A 15 12.65 20.97 -37.24
C SER A 15 14.08 21.30 -37.69
N PRO A 16 14.78 22.22 -37.01
CA PRO A 16 16.19 22.50 -37.28
C PRO A 16 17.04 21.22 -37.20
N PRO A 17 17.99 21.01 -38.14
CA PRO A 17 18.83 19.81 -38.16
C PRO A 17 19.61 19.58 -36.86
N SER A 18 19.95 20.66 -36.15
CA SER A 18 20.66 20.61 -34.86
C SER A 18 19.83 19.96 -33.75
N ILE A 19 18.51 20.08 -33.77
CA ILE A 19 17.62 19.55 -32.71
C ILE A 19 16.77 18.36 -33.15
N ALA A 20 16.79 18.00 -34.45
CA ALA A 20 16.01 16.89 -35.00
C ALA A 20 16.29 15.54 -34.31
N HIS A 21 17.53 15.32 -33.85
CA HIS A 21 17.90 14.10 -33.13
C HIS A 21 17.24 13.98 -31.73
N LEU A 22 16.82 15.11 -31.13
CA LEU A 22 16.15 15.13 -29.82
C LEU A 22 14.69 14.67 -29.90
N LEU A 23 14.07 14.71 -31.09
CA LEU A 23 12.72 14.19 -31.33
C LEU A 23 12.69 12.67 -31.41
N THR A 24 13.82 12.04 -31.71
CA THR A 24 13.94 10.59 -31.87
C THR A 24 14.69 9.93 -30.71
N SER A 25 15.09 10.70 -29.70
CA SER A 25 15.82 10.22 -28.53
C SER A 25 15.27 10.85 -27.24
N ASN A 26 15.57 10.22 -26.10
CA ASN A 26 15.26 10.76 -24.77
C ASN A 26 16.46 11.49 -24.14
N SER A 27 17.41 11.92 -24.97
CA SER A 27 18.53 12.75 -24.52
C SER A 27 18.03 14.12 -24.09
N ALA A 28 18.64 14.68 -23.04
CA ALA A 28 18.42 16.08 -22.69
C ALA A 28 19.09 16.97 -23.74
N PRO A 29 18.51 18.14 -24.06
CA PRO A 29 19.21 19.15 -24.83
C PRO A 29 20.43 19.66 -24.03
N GLU A 30 21.58 19.75 -24.67
CA GLU A 30 22.83 20.22 -24.06
C GLU A 30 23.28 21.57 -24.65
N GLY A 31 23.85 22.43 -23.80
CA GLY A 31 24.43 23.71 -24.22
C GLY A 31 23.46 24.60 -25.00
N LEU A 32 23.77 24.86 -26.27
CA LEU A 32 22.98 25.76 -27.13
C LEU A 32 21.67 25.12 -27.63
N GLU A 33 21.54 23.79 -27.55
CA GLU A 33 20.34 23.09 -28.03
C GLU A 33 19.08 23.50 -27.30
N GLU A 34 19.15 23.71 -25.98
CA GLU A 34 17.99 24.16 -25.20
C GLU A 34 17.51 25.54 -25.69
N HIS A 35 18.45 26.44 -26.01
CA HIS A 35 18.12 27.75 -26.56
C HIS A 35 17.47 27.64 -27.95
N ILE A 36 17.99 26.76 -28.81
CA ILE A 36 17.44 26.53 -30.15
C ILE A 36 16.03 25.92 -30.06
N VAL A 37 15.82 24.93 -29.18
CA VAL A 37 14.50 24.32 -28.96
C VAL A 37 13.50 25.38 -28.49
N ARG A 38 13.87 26.24 -27.54
CA ARG A 38 13.00 27.32 -27.05
C ARG A 38 12.69 28.37 -28.13
N GLY A 39 13.68 28.74 -28.94
CA GLY A 39 13.50 29.65 -30.06
C GLY A 39 12.54 29.08 -31.11
N HIS A 40 12.76 27.83 -31.51
CA HIS A 40 11.90 27.15 -32.47
C HIS A 40 10.48 26.93 -31.94
N LEU A 41 10.34 26.64 -30.65
CA LEU A 41 9.02 26.52 -30.02
C LEU A 41 8.24 27.84 -30.10
N ALA A 42 8.89 28.99 -29.86
CA ALA A 42 8.26 30.30 -29.99
C ALA A 42 7.84 30.61 -31.45
N GLU A 43 8.63 30.18 -32.44
CA GLU A 43 8.27 30.29 -33.86
C GLU A 43 7.02 29.46 -34.18
N LEU A 44 6.99 28.20 -33.73
CA LEU A 44 5.83 27.31 -33.93
C LEU A 44 4.58 27.84 -33.23
N GLU A 45 4.69 28.36 -32.01
CA GLU A 45 3.58 28.98 -31.27
C GLU A 45 3.04 30.22 -32.00
N SER A 46 3.93 31.04 -32.58
CA SER A 46 3.53 32.16 -33.44
C SER A 46 2.83 31.69 -34.73
N GLN A 47 3.29 30.60 -35.34
CA GLN A 47 2.68 30.02 -36.54
C GLN A 47 1.29 29.44 -36.24
N ALA A 48 1.13 28.77 -35.09
CA ALA A 48 -0.16 28.25 -34.65
C ALA A 48 -1.17 29.38 -34.45
N ALA A 49 -0.79 30.44 -33.73
CA ALA A 49 -1.65 31.61 -33.52
C ALA A 49 -2.04 32.32 -34.83
N PHE A 50 -1.11 32.37 -35.80
CA PHE A 50 -1.40 32.91 -37.13
C PHE A 50 -2.45 32.06 -37.88
N LEU A 51 -2.27 30.73 -37.91
CA LEU A 51 -3.20 29.81 -38.58
C LEU A 51 -4.57 29.81 -37.92
N GLU A 52 -4.65 29.85 -36.59
CA GLU A 52 -5.90 29.97 -35.84
C GLU A 52 -6.67 31.26 -36.22
N ASN A 53 -5.96 32.38 -36.35
CA ASN A 53 -6.54 33.64 -36.80
C ASN A 53 -7.04 33.54 -38.26
N VAL A 54 -6.25 32.98 -39.17
CA VAL A 54 -6.65 32.76 -40.58
C VAL A 54 -7.91 31.89 -40.67
N ILE A 55 -7.96 30.77 -39.94
CA ILE A 55 -9.12 29.88 -39.88
C ILE A 55 -10.35 30.65 -39.39
N THR A 56 -10.21 31.40 -38.29
CA THR A 56 -11.30 32.18 -37.70
C THR A 56 -11.82 33.25 -38.66
N VAL A 57 -10.93 34.00 -39.31
CA VAL A 57 -11.30 35.04 -40.28
C VAL A 57 -11.98 34.44 -41.49
N PHE A 58 -11.47 33.34 -42.05
CA PHE A 58 -12.05 32.70 -43.23
C PHE A 58 -13.41 32.07 -42.91
N ALA A 59 -13.56 31.43 -41.75
CA ALA A 59 -14.84 30.87 -41.32
C ALA A 59 -15.93 31.95 -41.14
N LEU A 60 -15.56 33.15 -40.66
CA LEU A 60 -16.49 34.27 -40.48
C LEU A 60 -16.81 35.03 -41.77
N GLN A 61 -15.80 35.28 -42.61
CA GLN A 61 -15.91 36.18 -43.76
C GLN A 61 -16.16 35.45 -45.09
N ARG A 62 -15.70 34.20 -45.21
CA ARG A 62 -15.69 33.42 -46.46
C ARG A 62 -15.98 31.92 -46.20
N PRO A 63 -17.16 31.57 -45.67
CA PRO A 63 -17.54 30.18 -45.41
C PRO A 63 -17.64 29.34 -46.70
N ASP A 64 -17.72 29.99 -47.87
CA ASP A 64 -17.68 29.36 -49.20
C ASP A 64 -16.34 28.67 -49.51
N LEU A 65 -15.25 29.01 -48.80
CA LEU A 65 -13.92 28.44 -48.98
C LEU A 65 -13.65 27.27 -48.02
N LEU A 66 -14.63 26.40 -47.80
CA LEU A 66 -14.54 25.24 -46.90
C LEU A 66 -13.27 24.38 -47.12
N PRO A 67 -12.86 24.04 -48.36
CA PRO A 67 -11.66 23.23 -48.58
C PRO A 67 -10.37 23.92 -48.13
N SER A 68 -10.32 25.26 -48.22
CA SER A 68 -9.18 26.02 -47.72
C SER A 68 -9.18 26.05 -46.20
N ILE A 69 -10.32 26.26 -45.55
CA ILE A 69 -10.43 26.23 -44.08
C ILE A 69 -9.98 24.88 -43.53
N GLU A 70 -10.43 23.77 -44.15
CA GLU A 70 -10.02 22.42 -43.78
C GLU A 70 -8.50 22.22 -43.94
N ALA A 71 -7.89 22.71 -45.03
CA ALA A 71 -6.45 22.63 -45.24
C ALA A 71 -5.66 23.40 -44.16
N HIS A 72 -6.10 24.60 -43.77
CA HIS A 72 -5.47 25.36 -42.68
C HIS A 72 -5.67 24.69 -41.33
N ALA A 73 -6.84 24.08 -41.08
CA ALA A 73 -7.12 23.35 -39.84
C ALA A 73 -6.22 22.11 -39.70
N LEU A 74 -5.98 21.39 -40.79
CA LEU A 74 -5.01 20.29 -40.83
C LEU A 74 -3.59 20.79 -40.54
N GLN A 75 -3.17 21.88 -41.19
CA GLN A 75 -1.86 22.47 -40.94
C GLN A 75 -1.72 22.96 -39.48
N HIS A 76 -2.76 23.56 -38.91
CA HIS A 76 -2.78 24.00 -37.52
C HIS A 76 -2.63 22.80 -36.57
N ALA A 77 -3.33 21.69 -36.83
CA ALA A 77 -3.17 20.46 -36.06
C ALA A 77 -1.75 19.87 -36.15
N ASP A 78 -1.12 19.95 -37.31
CA ASP A 78 0.28 19.53 -37.50
C ASP A 78 1.26 20.39 -36.70
N VAL A 79 1.07 21.72 -36.71
CA VAL A 79 1.90 22.65 -35.92
C VAL A 79 1.70 22.41 -34.43
N LEU A 80 0.46 22.22 -33.95
CA LEU A 80 0.19 21.91 -32.54
C LEU A 80 0.86 20.60 -32.09
N ARG A 81 0.87 19.58 -32.94
CA ARG A 81 1.58 18.33 -32.67
C ARG A 81 3.09 18.55 -32.56
N SER A 82 3.66 19.33 -33.49
CA SER A 82 5.07 19.72 -33.44
C SER A 82 5.41 20.50 -32.16
N ILE A 83 4.55 21.41 -31.72
CA ILE A 83 4.71 22.14 -30.44
C ILE A 83 4.80 21.16 -29.28
N GLU A 84 3.92 20.16 -29.21
CA GLU A 84 3.93 19.17 -28.13
C GLU A 84 5.19 18.30 -28.16
N ASP A 85 5.59 17.82 -29.34
CA ASP A 85 6.81 17.04 -29.51
C ASP A 85 8.05 17.83 -29.04
N HIS A 86 8.15 19.12 -29.36
CA HIS A 86 9.25 19.98 -28.93
C HIS A 86 9.16 20.38 -27.45
N LYS A 87 7.95 20.55 -26.88
CA LYS A 87 7.76 20.71 -25.43
C LYS A 87 8.29 19.49 -24.67
N SER A 88 8.08 18.29 -25.21
CA SER A 88 8.57 17.04 -24.62
C SER A 88 10.11 17.00 -24.51
N ILE A 89 10.84 17.69 -25.40
CA ILE A 89 12.31 17.80 -25.35
C ILE A 89 12.76 18.58 -24.11
N LEU A 90 11.99 19.58 -23.69
CA LEU A 90 12.28 20.40 -22.51
C LEU A 90 11.78 19.76 -21.20
N SER A 91 11.18 18.57 -21.29
CA SER A 91 10.67 17.83 -20.13
C SER A 91 11.75 17.67 -19.05
N PRO A 92 11.44 17.99 -17.78
CA PRO A 92 12.35 17.77 -16.67
C PRO A 92 12.85 16.31 -16.56
N MET A 93 12.08 15.34 -17.06
CA MET A 93 12.45 13.93 -17.04
C MET A 93 13.71 13.62 -17.83
N ARG A 94 13.99 14.37 -18.90
CA ARG A 94 15.21 14.15 -19.69
C ARG A 94 16.47 14.63 -18.95
N ARG A 95 16.34 15.59 -18.04
CA ARG A 95 17.44 16.19 -17.25
C ARG A 95 17.57 15.65 -15.83
N LEU A 96 16.59 14.89 -15.35
CA LEU A 96 16.61 14.32 -14.00
C LEU A 96 17.91 13.52 -13.80
N ALA A 97 18.52 13.58 -12.62
CA ALA A 97 19.71 12.75 -12.33
C ALA A 97 19.35 11.25 -12.30
N ASN A 98 20.33 10.37 -12.56
CA ASN A 98 20.06 8.92 -12.60
C ASN A 98 19.66 8.38 -11.22
N GLU A 99 20.19 8.97 -10.15
CA GLU A 99 19.88 8.64 -8.76
C GLU A 99 18.42 8.94 -8.44
N LEU A 100 17.94 10.14 -8.82
CA LEU A 100 16.54 10.52 -8.62
C LEU A 100 15.60 9.67 -9.49
N LEU A 101 16.02 9.30 -10.70
CA LEU A 101 15.25 8.40 -11.54
C LEU A 101 15.15 7.00 -10.91
N ALA A 102 16.24 6.51 -10.30
CA ALA A 102 16.24 5.26 -9.56
C ALA A 102 15.30 5.30 -8.34
N GLU A 103 15.25 6.41 -7.59
CA GLU A 103 14.29 6.60 -6.49
C GLU A 103 12.83 6.55 -6.99
N ILE A 104 12.52 7.22 -8.11
CA ILE A 104 11.18 7.14 -8.72
C ILE A 104 10.86 5.68 -9.10
N PHE A 105 11.81 4.98 -9.72
CA PHE A 105 11.64 3.57 -10.08
C PHE A 105 11.38 2.69 -8.85
N MET A 106 12.06 2.96 -7.73
CA MET A 106 11.85 2.23 -6.49
C MET A 106 10.43 2.40 -5.97
N VAL A 107 9.89 3.63 -5.98
CA VAL A 107 8.50 3.90 -5.59
C VAL A 107 7.52 3.12 -6.47
N VAL A 108 7.73 3.13 -7.79
CA VAL A 108 6.88 2.39 -8.74
C VAL A 108 6.93 0.88 -8.51
N VAL A 109 8.13 0.31 -8.30
CA VAL A 109 8.30 -1.12 -8.02
C VAL A 109 7.63 -1.51 -6.71
N GLN A 110 7.79 -0.71 -5.65
CA GLN A 110 7.18 -0.97 -4.35
C GLN A 110 5.66 -0.90 -4.42
N ASP A 111 5.11 0.14 -5.05
CA ASP A 111 3.68 0.31 -5.22
C ASP A 111 3.07 -0.85 -6.01
N ALA A 112 3.70 -1.24 -7.13
CA ALA A 112 3.26 -2.39 -7.94
C ALA A 112 3.36 -3.72 -7.16
N PHE A 113 4.43 -3.93 -6.39
CA PHE A 113 4.64 -5.16 -5.63
C PHE A 113 3.54 -5.42 -4.58
N TYR A 114 3.04 -4.34 -3.97
CA TYR A 114 2.06 -4.44 -2.90
C TYR A 114 0.60 -4.19 -3.32
N SER A 115 0.35 -3.44 -4.40
CA SER A 115 -1.00 -3.21 -4.94
C SER A 115 -1.64 -4.44 -5.58
N GLU A 116 -0.83 -5.44 -5.94
CA GLU A 116 -1.33 -6.69 -6.51
C GLU A 116 -2.07 -7.55 -5.47
N SER A 117 -3.39 -7.62 -5.63
CA SER A 117 -4.24 -8.58 -4.93
C SER A 117 -3.88 -10.02 -5.35
N PRO A 118 -4.09 -11.03 -4.49
CA PRO A 118 -3.84 -12.44 -4.84
C PRO A 118 -4.62 -12.92 -6.08
N ASN A 119 -5.72 -12.25 -6.42
CA ASN A 119 -6.64 -12.60 -7.51
C ASN A 119 -6.41 -11.77 -8.79
N SER A 120 -5.71 -10.64 -8.71
CA SER A 120 -5.19 -9.97 -9.89
C SER A 120 -3.95 -10.75 -10.30
N GLY A 121 -4.07 -11.56 -11.34
CA GLY A 121 -2.90 -12.18 -11.99
C GLY A 121 -1.80 -11.14 -12.18
N PRO A 122 -0.51 -11.54 -12.17
CA PRO A 122 0.58 -10.59 -12.03
C PRO A 122 0.43 -9.52 -13.10
N THR A 123 0.35 -8.27 -12.66
CA THR A 123 0.62 -7.11 -13.50
C THR A 123 2.15 -7.10 -13.66
N SER A 124 2.65 -8.19 -14.28
CA SER A 124 4.01 -8.71 -14.37
C SER A 124 4.95 -7.78 -15.14
N GLU A 125 4.63 -6.50 -15.24
CA GLU A 125 5.40 -5.54 -15.98
C GLU A 125 6.49 -4.89 -15.14
N TYR A 126 6.52 -5.00 -13.81
CA TYR A 126 7.67 -4.52 -13.04
C TYR A 126 8.78 -5.59 -12.92
N PRO A 127 10.06 -5.20 -12.91
CA PRO A 127 10.61 -3.91 -13.32
C PRO A 127 10.75 -3.77 -14.85
N TRP A 128 10.17 -4.68 -15.65
CA TRP A 128 10.33 -4.75 -17.11
C TRP A 128 9.90 -3.52 -17.88
N VAL A 129 8.82 -2.85 -17.48
CA VAL A 129 8.33 -1.61 -18.07
C VAL A 129 9.42 -0.56 -18.04
N LEU A 130 10.12 -0.43 -16.90
CA LEU A 130 11.22 0.51 -16.70
C LEU A 130 12.40 0.18 -17.63
N VAL A 131 12.67 -1.11 -17.84
CA VAL A 131 13.75 -1.57 -18.71
C VAL A 131 13.41 -1.40 -20.20
N ARG A 132 12.14 -1.20 -20.56
CA ARG A 132 11.66 -1.11 -21.95
C ARG A 132 11.41 0.31 -22.45
N VAL A 133 11.30 1.32 -21.57
CA VAL A 133 10.98 2.70 -21.96
C VAL A 133 12.02 3.30 -22.90
N CYS A 134 13.28 3.38 -22.48
CA CYS A 134 14.37 3.90 -23.30
C CYS A 134 15.73 3.36 -22.85
N ARG A 135 16.78 3.56 -23.66
CA ARG A 135 18.14 3.10 -23.34
C ARG A 135 18.63 3.61 -21.99
N ARG A 136 18.32 4.86 -21.64
CA ARG A 136 18.71 5.47 -20.36
C ARG A 136 18.01 4.82 -19.18
N TRP A 137 16.69 4.65 -19.26
CA TRP A 137 15.91 3.96 -18.22
C TRP A 137 16.34 2.50 -18.06
N ASN A 138 16.60 1.81 -19.18
CA ASN A 138 17.17 0.47 -19.18
C ASN A 138 18.49 0.40 -18.42
N ALA A 139 19.42 1.33 -18.69
CA ALA A 139 20.71 1.38 -18.03
C ALA A 139 20.56 1.67 -16.53
N VAL A 140 19.74 2.65 -16.15
CA VAL A 140 19.49 2.99 -14.74
C VAL A 140 18.83 1.81 -14.00
N ALA A 141 17.73 1.27 -14.55
CA ALA A 141 17.00 0.17 -13.94
C ALA A 141 17.87 -1.09 -13.83
N SER A 142 18.64 -1.44 -14.87
CA SER A 142 19.50 -2.64 -14.86
C SER A 142 20.68 -2.54 -13.90
N ASN A 143 21.18 -1.34 -13.60
CA ASN A 143 22.31 -1.12 -12.68
C ASN A 143 21.88 -0.83 -11.24
N THR A 144 20.59 -0.59 -10.99
CA THR A 144 20.07 -0.33 -9.65
C THR A 144 19.67 -1.64 -8.98
N GLN A 145 20.58 -2.23 -8.21
CA GLN A 145 20.41 -3.58 -7.63
C GLN A 145 19.16 -3.71 -6.75
N SER A 146 18.81 -2.67 -6.00
CA SER A 146 17.63 -2.63 -5.12
C SER A 146 16.30 -2.73 -5.86
N LEU A 147 16.22 -2.40 -7.16
CA LEU A 147 14.99 -2.63 -7.94
C LEU A 147 14.74 -4.13 -8.14
N TRP A 148 15.81 -4.91 -8.24
CA TRP A 148 15.76 -6.36 -8.49
C TRP A 148 15.69 -7.17 -7.20
N SER A 149 15.62 -6.53 -6.04
CA SER A 149 15.49 -7.24 -4.75
C SER A 149 14.03 -7.50 -4.35
N TRP A 150 13.06 -7.05 -5.14
CA TRP A 150 11.62 -7.26 -4.93
C TRP A 150 11.16 -8.42 -5.81
N VAL A 151 11.07 -9.61 -5.23
CA VAL A 151 10.87 -10.86 -5.97
C VAL A 151 9.48 -11.39 -5.70
N TYR A 152 8.65 -11.47 -6.75
CA TYR A 152 7.35 -12.12 -6.70
C TYR A 152 7.39 -13.46 -7.41
N LEU A 153 6.97 -14.52 -6.71
CA LEU A 153 6.94 -15.90 -7.20
C LEU A 153 5.50 -16.40 -7.18
N ASN A 154 4.92 -16.59 -8.36
CA ASN A 154 3.65 -17.28 -8.51
C ASN A 154 3.91 -18.75 -8.88
N LEU A 155 3.72 -19.65 -7.91
CA LEU A 155 3.97 -21.09 -8.06
C LEU A 155 2.82 -21.83 -8.78
N ASP A 156 1.69 -21.16 -9.01
CA ASP A 156 0.56 -21.70 -9.77
C ASP A 156 0.76 -21.59 -11.29
N SER A 157 1.76 -20.82 -11.74
CA SER A 157 2.08 -20.65 -13.16
C SER A 157 2.44 -21.98 -13.83
N MET A 158 1.85 -22.28 -14.98
CA MET A 158 2.08 -23.55 -15.70
C MET A 158 3.43 -23.61 -16.44
N ASP A 159 4.15 -22.49 -16.57
CA ASP A 159 5.39 -22.39 -17.38
C ASP A 159 6.64 -22.08 -16.53
N ASP A 160 6.96 -22.99 -15.62
CA ASP A 160 8.13 -22.88 -14.74
C ASP A 160 9.45 -22.82 -15.53
N GLU A 161 9.61 -23.64 -16.59
CA GLU A 161 10.89 -23.82 -17.26
C GLU A 161 11.22 -22.75 -18.30
N ARG A 162 10.23 -22.33 -19.12
CA ARG A 162 10.50 -21.38 -20.21
C ARG A 162 10.30 -19.92 -19.79
N GLY A 163 9.61 -19.69 -18.68
CA GLY A 163 9.32 -18.35 -18.15
C GLY A 163 9.92 -18.08 -16.78
N ALA A 164 9.39 -18.73 -15.74
CA ALA A 164 9.59 -18.28 -14.36
C ALA A 164 10.98 -18.55 -13.77
N VAL A 165 11.63 -19.68 -14.11
CA VAL A 165 12.98 -19.99 -13.64
C VAL A 165 14.02 -19.00 -14.18
N PRO A 166 14.12 -18.73 -15.51
CA PRO A 166 15.05 -17.73 -16.04
C PRO A 166 14.84 -16.33 -15.45
N VAL A 167 13.57 -15.95 -15.23
CA VAL A 167 13.22 -14.67 -14.59
C VAL A 167 13.74 -14.63 -13.16
N THR A 168 13.48 -15.66 -12.36
CA THR A 168 13.95 -15.74 -10.97
C THR A 168 15.48 -15.69 -10.88
N GLN A 169 16.18 -16.40 -11.78
CA GLN A 169 17.64 -16.33 -11.90
C GLN A 169 18.13 -14.92 -12.26
N LEU A 170 17.41 -14.19 -13.12
CA LEU A 170 17.76 -12.82 -13.47
C LEU A 170 17.60 -11.87 -12.28
N PHE A 171 16.50 -11.95 -11.54
CA PHE A 171 16.31 -11.17 -10.30
C PHE A 171 17.45 -11.46 -9.33
N HIS A 172 17.76 -12.73 -9.10
CA HIS A 172 18.88 -13.12 -8.26
C HIS A 172 20.20 -12.47 -8.72
N LYS A 173 20.53 -12.60 -10.01
CA LYS A 173 21.76 -12.04 -10.60
C LYS A 173 21.83 -10.51 -10.46
N ARG A 174 20.74 -9.80 -10.75
CA ARG A 174 20.72 -8.33 -10.77
C ARG A 174 20.58 -7.70 -9.39
N SER A 175 19.99 -8.43 -8.44
CA SER A 175 19.90 -8.00 -7.03
C SER A 175 21.27 -7.91 -6.34
N GLY A 176 22.34 -8.49 -6.93
CA GLY A 176 23.69 -8.41 -6.39
C GLY A 176 23.77 -9.02 -4.99
N ASN A 177 24.08 -8.20 -3.99
CA ASN A 177 24.09 -8.58 -2.57
C ASN A 177 22.96 -7.90 -1.76
N SER A 178 22.03 -7.20 -2.42
CA SER A 178 20.94 -6.51 -1.75
C SER A 178 20.07 -7.47 -0.92
N PRO A 179 19.55 -7.05 0.24
CA PRO A 179 18.56 -7.81 0.99
C PRO A 179 17.31 -8.01 0.12
N LEU A 180 16.73 -9.21 0.15
CA LEU A 180 15.61 -9.59 -0.70
C LEU A 180 14.27 -9.46 0.04
N THR A 181 13.29 -8.88 -0.62
CA THR A 181 11.87 -8.92 -0.25
C THR A 181 11.19 -9.92 -1.18
N VAL A 182 10.72 -11.02 -0.63
CA VAL A 182 10.16 -12.14 -1.40
C VAL A 182 8.69 -12.31 -1.08
N LYS A 183 7.85 -12.33 -2.10
CA LYS A 183 6.42 -12.68 -2.01
C LYS A 183 6.20 -13.95 -2.80
N ILE A 184 5.65 -14.98 -2.16
CA ILE A 184 5.38 -16.29 -2.74
C ILE A 184 3.88 -16.52 -2.69
N GLN A 185 3.29 -16.88 -3.83
CA GLN A 185 1.88 -17.22 -3.94
C GLN A 185 1.73 -18.65 -4.47
N GLN A 186 0.90 -19.44 -3.78
CA GLN A 186 0.48 -20.77 -4.19
C GLN A 186 -0.98 -21.00 -3.76
N LEU A 187 -1.89 -20.98 -4.74
CA LEU A 187 -3.33 -21.16 -4.55
C LEU A 187 -3.79 -22.58 -4.87
N TYR A 188 -2.97 -23.38 -5.57
CA TYR A 188 -3.28 -24.76 -5.90
C TYR A 188 -2.21 -25.72 -5.37
N GLU A 189 -2.65 -26.94 -4.99
CA GLU A 189 -1.74 -27.99 -4.55
C GLU A 189 -0.75 -28.33 -5.68
N ARG A 190 0.53 -28.12 -5.40
CA ARG A 190 1.64 -28.43 -6.29
C ARG A 190 2.82 -28.85 -5.45
N SER A 191 3.31 -30.05 -5.71
CA SER A 191 4.56 -30.51 -5.13
C SER A 191 5.74 -30.05 -5.99
N LYS A 192 6.78 -29.50 -5.34
CA LYS A 192 8.13 -29.32 -5.90
C LYS A 192 8.23 -28.36 -7.09
N SER A 193 7.96 -27.07 -6.85
CA SER A 193 8.27 -26.04 -7.85
C SER A 193 9.78 -25.84 -8.03
N ARG A 194 10.23 -25.86 -9.29
CA ARG A 194 11.63 -25.55 -9.64
C ARG A 194 11.95 -24.07 -9.39
N VAL A 195 10.96 -23.19 -9.59
CA VAL A 195 11.06 -21.76 -9.31
C VAL A 195 11.33 -21.53 -7.83
N LEU A 196 10.56 -22.19 -6.96
CA LEU A 196 10.78 -22.19 -5.52
C LEU A 196 12.20 -22.69 -5.19
N THR A 197 12.62 -23.82 -5.76
CA THR A 197 13.96 -24.39 -5.54
C THR A 197 15.08 -23.38 -5.84
N VAL A 198 14.98 -22.64 -6.95
CA VAL A 198 15.94 -21.60 -7.33
C VAL A 198 15.93 -20.43 -6.33
N ALA A 199 14.76 -20.03 -5.86
CA ALA A 199 14.65 -18.96 -4.88
C ALA A 199 15.25 -19.35 -3.51
N LEU A 200 14.97 -20.57 -3.04
CA LEU A 200 15.46 -21.09 -1.75
C LEU A 200 16.99 -21.23 -1.71
N ALA A 201 17.65 -21.35 -2.87
CA ALA A 201 19.12 -21.42 -2.96
C ALA A 201 19.83 -20.17 -2.40
N HIS A 202 19.11 -19.05 -2.29
CA HIS A 202 19.65 -17.77 -1.83
C HIS A 202 18.84 -17.16 -0.68
N CYS A 203 18.21 -18.02 0.12
CA CYS A 203 17.38 -17.63 1.25
C CYS A 203 18.13 -16.84 2.35
N GLU A 204 19.46 -16.92 2.40
CA GLU A 204 20.28 -16.23 3.39
C GLU A 204 20.15 -14.71 3.36
N ARG A 205 19.75 -14.18 2.19
CA ARG A 205 19.59 -12.75 1.94
C ARG A 205 18.14 -12.27 2.11
N TRP A 206 17.20 -13.16 2.41
CA TRP A 206 15.80 -12.78 2.57
C TRP A 206 15.66 -11.93 3.82
N GLN A 207 15.24 -10.68 3.63
CA GLN A 207 14.97 -9.75 4.72
C GLN A 207 13.48 -9.71 5.06
N SER A 208 12.62 -9.86 4.05
CA SER A 208 11.17 -9.94 4.22
C SER A 208 10.63 -11.08 3.39
N LEU A 209 9.76 -11.90 4.00
CA LEU A 209 9.06 -12.99 3.34
C LEU A 209 7.55 -12.82 3.54
N THR A 210 6.80 -12.84 2.45
CA THR A 210 5.35 -12.96 2.47
C THR A 210 4.95 -14.23 1.72
N LEU A 211 4.23 -15.12 2.39
CA LEU A 211 3.73 -16.36 1.84
C LEU A 211 2.20 -16.32 1.80
N PHE A 212 1.63 -16.46 0.61
CA PHE A 212 0.21 -16.64 0.38
C PHE A 212 -0.04 -18.08 -0.06
N ALA A 213 -0.49 -18.93 0.84
CA ALA A 213 -0.66 -20.36 0.58
C ALA A 213 -2.06 -20.84 0.98
N THR A 214 -2.81 -21.44 0.06
CA THR A 214 -4.09 -22.10 0.39
C THR A 214 -3.90 -23.50 0.97
N ASP A 215 -2.73 -24.09 0.75
CA ASP A 215 -2.33 -25.43 1.16
C ASP A 215 -0.94 -25.38 1.85
N SER A 216 -0.75 -26.21 2.86
CA SER A 216 0.49 -26.28 3.64
C SER A 216 1.70 -26.87 2.89
N CYS A 217 1.52 -27.52 1.73
CA CYS A 217 2.57 -28.18 0.94
C CYS A 217 3.81 -27.32 0.66
N VAL A 218 3.61 -26.04 0.33
CA VAL A 218 4.71 -25.10 0.03
C VAL A 218 5.64 -24.91 1.22
N ILE A 219 5.10 -24.95 2.44
CA ILE A 219 5.87 -24.73 3.67
C ILE A 219 6.76 -25.94 3.94
N TYR A 220 6.29 -27.15 3.65
CA TYR A 220 7.12 -28.35 3.76
C TYR A 220 8.26 -28.36 2.72
N ASP A 221 7.99 -27.92 1.49
CA ASP A 221 9.03 -27.74 0.46
C ASP A 221 10.09 -26.70 0.89
N MET A 222 9.73 -25.76 1.78
CA MET A 222 10.63 -24.76 2.34
C MET A 222 11.46 -25.26 3.52
N ALA A 223 11.27 -26.47 4.05
CA ALA A 223 12.01 -26.97 5.22
C ALA A 223 13.56 -26.85 5.09
N VAL A 224 14.07 -26.84 3.86
CA VAL A 224 15.50 -26.63 3.54
C VAL A 224 16.06 -25.26 3.97
N VAL A 225 15.21 -24.26 4.24
CA VAL A 225 15.67 -22.92 4.69
C VAL A 225 15.85 -22.83 6.20
N ARG A 226 15.47 -23.86 6.95
CA ARG A 226 15.64 -23.89 8.39
C ARG A 226 17.09 -23.58 8.76
N CYS A 227 17.29 -22.67 9.72
CA CYS A 227 18.60 -22.15 10.14
C CYS A 227 19.40 -21.37 9.06
N ARG A 228 18.82 -21.10 7.88
CA ARG A 228 19.45 -20.36 6.77
C ARG A 228 18.82 -19.00 6.50
N LEU A 229 18.09 -18.45 7.48
CA LEU A 229 17.41 -17.16 7.39
C LEU A 229 18.01 -16.12 8.34
N PRO A 230 19.33 -15.82 8.29
CA PRO A 230 19.96 -14.87 9.21
C PRO A 230 19.56 -13.42 8.95
N ALA A 231 19.14 -13.06 7.73
CA ALA A 231 18.75 -11.69 7.39
C ALA A 231 17.25 -11.40 7.61
N LEU A 232 16.43 -12.42 7.87
CA LEU A 232 14.98 -12.30 7.86
C LEU A 232 14.49 -11.54 9.08
N THR A 233 13.92 -10.35 8.85
CA THR A 233 13.38 -9.46 9.89
C THR A 233 11.86 -9.46 9.93
N THR A 234 11.22 -9.78 8.80
CA THR A 234 9.76 -9.73 8.63
C THR A 234 9.27 -11.03 8.01
N LEU A 235 8.28 -11.67 8.63
CA LEU A 235 7.61 -12.86 8.14
C LEU A 235 6.10 -12.63 8.10
N ASN A 236 5.48 -12.80 6.94
CA ASN A 236 4.03 -12.83 6.80
C ASN A 236 3.61 -14.16 6.18
N ILE A 237 2.74 -14.89 6.86
CA ILE A 237 2.15 -16.14 6.40
C ILE A 237 0.64 -15.92 6.38
N ASP A 238 0.11 -15.73 5.18
CA ASP A 238 -1.32 -15.63 4.92
C ASP A 238 -1.78 -16.92 4.23
N GLY A 239 -3.00 -17.39 4.55
CA GLY A 239 -3.53 -18.58 3.91
C GLY A 239 -5.04 -18.66 3.80
N GLY A 240 -5.46 -19.43 2.81
CA GLY A 240 -6.85 -19.63 2.47
C GLY A 240 -7.58 -20.47 3.51
N ALA A 241 -8.82 -20.08 3.81
CA ALA A 241 -9.76 -20.75 4.71
C ALA A 241 -10.07 -22.23 4.36
N LEU A 242 -9.49 -22.80 3.30
CA LEU A 242 -9.94 -24.07 2.74
C LEU A 242 -9.57 -25.28 3.61
N GLU A 243 -8.40 -25.31 4.25
CA GLU A 243 -8.00 -26.45 5.09
C GLU A 243 -8.84 -26.56 6.37
N ALA A 244 -9.37 -25.44 6.89
CA ALA A 244 -10.30 -25.45 8.02
C ALA A 244 -11.62 -26.18 7.69
N ALA A 245 -11.97 -26.31 6.40
CA ALA A 245 -13.15 -27.04 5.95
C ALA A 245 -12.89 -28.53 5.62
N THR A 246 -11.62 -28.93 5.40
CA THR A 246 -11.30 -30.29 4.90
C THR A 246 -10.88 -31.26 6.01
N GLY A 247 -10.62 -30.80 7.24
CA GLY A 247 -10.33 -31.68 8.37
C GLY A 247 -9.01 -32.48 8.24
N VAL A 248 -8.12 -32.05 7.35
CA VAL A 248 -6.78 -32.63 7.21
C VAL A 248 -5.93 -32.14 8.37
N ALA A 249 -5.33 -33.07 9.12
CA ALA A 249 -4.38 -32.73 10.18
C ALA A 249 -3.16 -32.07 9.52
N ILE A 250 -2.97 -30.78 9.78
CA ILE A 250 -1.76 -30.07 9.34
C ILE A 250 -0.68 -30.39 10.38
N ASP A 251 0.47 -30.88 9.93
CA ASP A 251 1.59 -31.21 10.80
C ASP A 251 2.31 -29.95 11.31
N TYR A 252 2.94 -30.09 12.48
CA TYR A 252 3.82 -29.09 13.06
C TYR A 252 5.00 -28.76 12.13
N ASN A 253 5.33 -27.47 12.02
CA ASN A 253 6.36 -26.94 11.14
C ASN A 253 7.38 -26.09 11.91
N ASP A 254 8.65 -26.50 11.84
CA ASP A 254 9.80 -25.86 12.50
C ASP A 254 10.72 -25.08 11.52
N THR A 255 10.26 -24.85 10.29
CA THR A 255 11.03 -24.17 9.23
C THR A 255 11.52 -22.80 9.68
N PHE A 256 10.69 -22.09 10.44
CA PHE A 256 10.96 -20.74 10.94
C PHE A 256 11.34 -20.68 12.43
N ALA A 257 11.68 -21.82 13.05
CA ALA A 257 12.05 -21.88 14.47
C ALA A 257 13.34 -21.11 14.77
N VAL A 258 14.30 -21.15 13.84
CA VAL A 258 15.64 -20.54 13.99
C VAL A 258 15.80 -19.37 13.02
N VAL A 259 15.18 -18.25 13.36
CA VAL A 259 15.26 -16.99 12.61
C VAL A 259 15.73 -15.87 13.57
N PRO A 260 17.05 -15.68 13.76
CA PRO A 260 17.60 -14.93 14.89
C PRO A 260 17.29 -13.43 14.88
N ASN A 261 16.96 -12.86 13.72
CA ASN A 261 16.70 -11.43 13.55
C ASN A 261 15.22 -11.11 13.26
N LEU A 262 14.31 -12.08 13.43
CA LEU A 262 12.89 -11.87 13.22
C LEU A 262 12.33 -10.89 14.25
N THR A 263 11.82 -9.75 13.80
CA THR A 263 11.25 -8.68 14.65
C THR A 263 9.75 -8.48 14.42
N ALA A 264 9.27 -8.84 13.24
CA ALA A 264 7.89 -8.66 12.82
C ALA A 264 7.34 -9.97 12.26
N ALA A 265 6.18 -10.40 12.76
CA ALA A 265 5.48 -11.58 12.25
C ALA A 265 3.98 -11.31 12.07
N ARG A 266 3.42 -11.80 10.96
CA ARG A 266 1.98 -11.99 10.77
C ARG A 266 1.73 -13.45 10.45
N VAL A 267 0.85 -14.08 11.21
CA VAL A 267 0.47 -15.49 11.03
C VAL A 267 -1.04 -15.56 10.96
N ALA A 268 -1.56 -15.69 9.75
CA ALA A 268 -2.99 -15.73 9.47
C ALA A 268 -3.54 -17.14 9.19
N ILE A 269 -2.70 -18.18 9.36
CA ILE A 269 -3.04 -19.62 9.31
C ILE A 269 -3.01 -20.18 10.76
N HIS A 270 -3.58 -21.36 11.00
CA HIS A 270 -3.59 -22.07 12.30
C HIS A 270 -2.20 -22.01 12.97
N GLN A 271 -2.07 -21.19 14.00
CA GLN A 271 -0.77 -20.67 14.46
C GLN A 271 0.02 -21.68 15.26
N ALA A 272 -0.70 -22.63 15.88
CA ALA A 272 -0.09 -23.74 16.62
C ALA A 272 0.78 -24.66 15.75
N LEU A 273 0.72 -24.49 14.42
CA LEU A 273 1.54 -25.22 13.48
C LEU A 273 2.95 -24.65 13.32
N PHE A 274 3.22 -23.42 13.78
CA PHE A 274 4.51 -22.77 13.56
C PHE A 274 5.29 -22.60 14.85
N GLU A 275 6.51 -23.16 14.87
CA GLU A 275 7.50 -22.75 15.85
C GLU A 275 8.16 -21.46 15.37
N LEU A 276 7.85 -20.34 16.04
CA LEU A 276 8.47 -19.04 15.81
C LEU A 276 9.21 -18.55 17.06
N PRO A 277 10.23 -17.70 16.90
CA PRO A 277 10.92 -17.08 18.02
C PRO A 277 10.07 -15.93 18.63
N TRP A 278 8.93 -16.27 19.25
CA TRP A 278 7.94 -15.32 19.78
C TRP A 278 8.53 -14.26 20.72
N ARG A 279 9.57 -14.63 21.47
CA ARG A 279 10.18 -13.80 22.53
C ARG A 279 11.02 -12.63 22.04
N GLN A 280 11.39 -12.58 20.76
CA GLN A 280 12.16 -11.46 20.18
C GLN A 280 11.30 -10.54 19.30
N LEU A 281 10.04 -10.89 19.06
CA LEU A 281 9.15 -10.09 18.22
C LEU A 281 8.81 -8.76 18.88
N THR A 282 8.92 -7.69 18.12
CA THR A 282 8.49 -6.34 18.50
C THR A 282 7.12 -6.01 17.95
N ARG A 283 6.69 -6.69 16.88
CA ARG A 283 5.43 -6.41 16.20
C ARG A 283 4.79 -7.71 15.73
N LEU A 284 3.54 -7.95 16.10
CA LEU A 284 2.89 -9.23 15.91
C LEU A 284 1.42 -9.09 15.49
N SER A 285 1.02 -9.84 14.47
CA SER A 285 -0.37 -9.99 14.04
C SER A 285 -0.74 -11.47 14.01
N LEU A 286 -1.79 -11.83 14.73
CA LEU A 286 -2.27 -13.20 14.90
C LEU A 286 -3.70 -13.31 14.38
N ASN A 287 -4.01 -14.28 13.51
CA ASN A 287 -5.39 -14.69 13.21
C ASN A 287 -5.73 -15.99 13.95
N VAL A 288 -6.45 -15.88 15.05
CA VAL A 288 -6.77 -16.98 15.96
C VAL A 288 -8.04 -17.68 15.50
N PHE A 289 -7.91 -18.98 15.21
CA PHE A 289 -9.03 -19.82 14.79
C PHE A 289 -9.74 -20.47 15.99
N CYS A 290 -8.98 -20.97 16.99
CA CYS A 290 -9.56 -21.48 18.24
C CYS A 290 -8.74 -21.13 19.50
N ARG A 291 -9.36 -21.34 20.67
CA ARG A 291 -8.84 -20.95 21.98
C ARG A 291 -7.54 -21.68 22.35
N GLU A 292 -7.49 -22.97 22.03
CA GLU A 292 -6.41 -23.89 22.39
C GLU A 292 -5.07 -23.44 21.76
N GLU A 293 -5.13 -22.75 20.63
CA GLU A 293 -3.96 -22.24 19.90
C GLU A 293 -3.41 -20.92 20.48
N ALA A 294 -4.29 -20.01 20.90
CA ALA A 294 -3.86 -18.65 21.25
C ALA A 294 -3.11 -18.59 22.58
N LEU A 295 -3.57 -19.31 23.62
CA LEU A 295 -3.03 -19.20 24.97
C LEU A 295 -1.51 -19.50 25.05
N PRO A 296 -1.01 -20.63 24.51
CA PRO A 296 0.41 -20.94 24.55
C PRO A 296 1.27 -19.88 23.87
N ILE A 297 0.78 -19.26 22.80
CA ILE A 297 1.50 -18.23 22.05
C ILE A 297 1.48 -16.91 22.82
N LEU A 298 0.31 -16.49 23.30
CA LEU A 298 0.14 -15.28 24.09
C LEU A 298 1.00 -15.29 25.38
N ALA A 299 1.18 -16.46 25.99
CA ALA A 299 2.06 -16.64 27.14
C ALA A 299 3.56 -16.54 26.80
N GLN A 300 3.94 -16.67 25.54
CA GLN A 300 5.33 -16.61 25.05
C GLN A 300 5.73 -15.24 24.48
N LEU A 301 4.80 -14.27 24.45
CA LEU A 301 5.03 -12.96 23.88
C LEU A 301 6.19 -12.22 24.56
N SER A 302 6.92 -11.46 23.74
CA SER A 302 8.01 -10.63 24.22
C SER A 302 7.52 -9.47 25.08
N SER A 303 8.28 -9.12 26.11
CA SER A 303 8.14 -7.82 26.79
C SER A 303 8.59 -6.64 25.92
N ALA A 304 9.31 -6.91 24.81
CA ALA A 304 9.72 -5.92 23.81
C ALA A 304 8.63 -5.60 22.78
N LEU A 305 7.47 -6.27 22.83
CA LEU A 305 6.38 -6.08 21.89
C LEU A 305 5.82 -4.65 21.99
N VAL A 306 5.74 -3.99 20.85
CA VAL A 306 5.28 -2.60 20.63
C VAL A 306 3.90 -2.58 19.97
N GLU A 307 3.64 -3.53 19.06
CA GLU A 307 2.38 -3.63 18.33
C GLU A 307 1.86 -5.07 18.41
N LEU A 308 0.60 -5.23 18.81
CA LEU A 308 -0.10 -6.51 18.86
C LEU A 308 -1.47 -6.38 18.20
N ARG A 309 -1.70 -7.18 17.16
CA ARG A 309 -3.00 -7.37 16.53
C ARG A 309 -3.46 -8.81 16.70
N VAL A 310 -4.69 -8.99 17.16
CA VAL A 310 -5.34 -10.31 17.26
C VAL A 310 -6.65 -10.24 16.51
N GLU A 311 -6.76 -11.05 15.47
CA GLU A 311 -7.96 -11.25 14.66
C GLU A 311 -8.57 -12.63 14.97
N TRP A 312 -9.88 -12.83 14.85
CA TRP A 312 -10.52 -14.16 14.99
C TRP A 312 -11.74 -14.32 14.08
N ARG A 313 -12.08 -15.56 13.69
CA ARG A 313 -13.14 -15.86 12.71
C ARG A 313 -14.42 -16.51 13.26
N ASP A 314 -14.40 -17.13 14.43
CA ASP A 314 -15.57 -17.84 14.99
C ASP A 314 -16.12 -17.16 16.26
N PRO A 315 -17.37 -17.46 16.69
CA PRO A 315 -17.85 -17.04 17.99
C PRO A 315 -16.89 -17.56 19.08
N PHE A 316 -16.03 -16.67 19.57
CA PHE A 316 -15.07 -16.97 20.61
C PHE A 316 -15.85 -17.48 21.82
N PRO A 317 -15.71 -18.74 22.23
CA PRO A 317 -16.56 -19.28 23.29
C PRO A 317 -16.39 -18.44 24.55
N LEU A 318 -17.53 -17.97 25.07
CA LEU A 318 -17.67 -17.28 26.37
C LEU A 318 -16.77 -17.96 27.39
N VAL A 319 -16.04 -17.15 28.15
CA VAL A 319 -14.76 -17.45 28.78
C VAL A 319 -14.88 -17.91 30.24
N PRO A 320 -14.90 -19.22 30.55
CA PRO A 320 -14.76 -19.67 31.94
C PRO A 320 -13.32 -19.90 32.40
N ASP A 321 -12.36 -20.18 31.51
CA ASP A 321 -11.07 -20.80 31.91
C ASP A 321 -9.81 -19.92 31.81
N TRP A 322 -9.88 -18.70 31.27
CA TRP A 322 -8.71 -17.79 31.25
C TRP A 322 -8.56 -16.99 32.56
N ARG A 323 -9.39 -17.30 33.56
CA ARG A 323 -9.43 -16.59 34.85
C ARG A 323 -8.07 -16.67 35.53
N GLY A 324 -7.49 -15.51 35.82
CA GLY A 324 -6.22 -15.37 36.53
C GLY A 324 -4.97 -15.31 35.64
N ILE A 325 -5.11 -15.44 34.31
CA ILE A 325 -4.01 -15.17 33.38
C ILE A 325 -3.89 -13.67 33.17
N THR A 326 -2.68 -13.12 33.30
CA THR A 326 -2.39 -11.72 32.99
C THR A 326 -1.10 -11.64 32.17
N ILE A 327 -1.24 -11.19 30.93
CA ILE A 327 -0.16 -10.96 29.98
C ILE A 327 0.26 -9.50 30.13
N THR A 328 1.47 -9.29 30.65
CA THR A 328 2.02 -7.95 30.84
C THR A 328 2.93 -7.60 29.66
N LEU A 329 2.56 -6.57 28.91
CA LEU A 329 3.29 -6.08 27.74
C LEU A 329 3.72 -4.63 28.00
N PRO A 330 4.87 -4.42 28.67
CA PRO A 330 5.24 -3.13 29.24
C PRO A 330 5.59 -2.07 28.19
N ARG A 331 5.90 -2.48 26.95
CA ARG A 331 6.28 -1.59 25.85
C ARG A 331 5.22 -1.50 24.75
N LEU A 332 4.04 -2.07 24.96
CA LEU A 332 2.99 -2.08 23.95
C LEU A 332 2.40 -0.68 23.80
N HIS A 333 2.45 -0.14 22.58
CA HIS A 333 1.85 1.15 22.21
C HIS A 333 0.54 0.95 21.44
N THR A 334 0.42 -0.13 20.66
CA THR A 334 -0.76 -0.42 19.85
C THR A 334 -1.31 -1.81 20.17
N LEU A 335 -2.60 -1.89 20.49
CA LEU A 335 -3.35 -3.12 20.70
C LEU A 335 -4.61 -3.11 19.84
N GLU A 336 -4.74 -4.08 18.95
CA GLU A 336 -5.89 -4.22 18.05
C GLU A 336 -6.53 -5.61 18.25
N LEU A 337 -7.83 -5.64 18.56
CA LEU A 337 -8.62 -6.84 18.79
C LEU A 337 -9.83 -6.85 17.83
N VAL A 338 -9.77 -7.67 16.79
CA VAL A 338 -10.66 -7.58 15.62
C VAL A 338 -11.42 -8.89 15.36
N SER A 339 -12.74 -8.81 15.15
CA SER A 339 -13.61 -9.95 14.82
C SER A 339 -13.90 -9.99 13.33
N GLN A 340 -13.54 -11.08 12.64
CA GLN A 340 -13.80 -11.25 11.21
C GLN A 340 -15.26 -11.68 10.89
N CYS A 341 -16.10 -11.97 11.90
CA CYS A 341 -17.48 -12.42 11.72
C CYS A 341 -18.54 -11.46 12.27
N ALA A 342 -19.70 -11.43 11.61
CA ALA A 342 -20.89 -10.66 11.98
C ALA A 342 -22.02 -11.60 12.49
N PRO A 343 -22.74 -11.24 13.57
CA PRO A 343 -22.53 -10.07 14.43
C PRO A 343 -21.25 -10.21 15.25
N ALA A 344 -20.47 -9.12 15.34
CA ALA A 344 -19.24 -9.10 16.13
C ALA A 344 -19.59 -9.34 17.62
N GLN A 345 -19.11 -10.45 18.18
CA GLN A 345 -19.16 -10.63 19.63
C GLN A 345 -18.12 -9.74 20.29
N SER A 346 -18.43 -9.21 21.47
CA SER A 346 -17.57 -8.23 22.12
C SER A 346 -16.19 -8.82 22.46
N ALA A 347 -15.17 -8.28 21.79
CA ALA A 347 -13.75 -8.54 22.05
C ALA A 347 -13.29 -8.07 23.43
N ILE A 348 -14.11 -7.27 24.11
CA ILE A 348 -13.73 -6.52 25.30
C ILE A 348 -13.36 -7.44 26.46
N SER A 349 -13.92 -8.65 26.50
CA SER A 349 -13.52 -9.66 27.49
C SER A 349 -12.02 -10.01 27.42
N LEU A 350 -11.39 -9.94 26.24
CA LEU A 350 -9.97 -10.19 26.06
C LEU A 350 -9.09 -9.10 26.70
N LEU A 351 -9.61 -7.87 26.83
CA LEU A 351 -8.89 -6.80 27.53
C LEU A 351 -8.54 -7.20 28.96
N SER A 352 -9.36 -8.02 29.62
CA SER A 352 -9.12 -8.48 30.99
C SER A 352 -7.77 -9.20 31.18
N PHE A 353 -7.22 -9.78 30.10
CA PHE A 353 -5.96 -10.52 30.14
C PHE A 353 -4.73 -9.64 29.95
N PHE A 354 -4.88 -8.43 29.41
CA PHE A 354 -3.75 -7.58 29.11
C PHE A 354 -3.49 -6.56 30.23
N ASN A 355 -2.20 -6.32 30.47
CA ASN A 355 -1.66 -5.22 31.26
C ASN A 355 -0.62 -4.46 30.43
N THR A 356 -0.99 -3.27 29.94
CA THR A 356 -0.26 -2.50 28.92
C THR A 356 -0.09 -1.04 29.34
N PRO A 357 0.90 -0.71 30.19
CA PRO A 357 1.01 0.61 30.82
C PRO A 357 1.35 1.77 29.90
N LEU A 358 1.92 1.51 28.72
CA LEU A 358 2.31 2.52 27.74
C LEU A 358 1.39 2.55 26.52
N LEU A 359 0.21 1.94 26.60
CA LEU A 359 -0.71 1.86 25.48
C LEU A 359 -1.13 3.25 25.01
N GLU A 360 -0.96 3.53 23.73
CA GLU A 360 -1.35 4.79 23.08
C GLU A 360 -2.57 4.61 22.17
N HIS A 361 -2.71 3.44 21.55
CA HIS A 361 -3.75 3.12 20.59
C HIS A 361 -4.45 1.81 20.99
N LEU A 362 -5.77 1.87 21.17
CA LEU A 362 -6.61 0.70 21.40
C LEU A 362 -7.71 0.62 20.33
N GLU A 363 -7.77 -0.50 19.63
CA GLU A 363 -8.88 -0.83 18.73
C GLU A 363 -9.54 -2.14 19.18
N THR A 364 -10.85 -2.13 19.35
CA THR A 364 -11.61 -3.35 19.62
C THR A 364 -12.93 -3.37 18.86
N GLN A 365 -13.27 -4.50 18.27
CA GLN A 365 -14.56 -4.69 17.58
C GLN A 365 -15.64 -5.30 18.48
N GLY A 366 -16.89 -4.88 18.29
CA GLY A 366 -18.08 -5.33 19.03
C GLY A 366 -18.66 -4.29 19.99
N ASP A 367 -19.75 -4.68 20.70
CA ASP A 367 -20.50 -3.83 21.64
C ASP A 367 -19.59 -3.24 22.73
N VAL A 368 -19.72 -1.93 23.00
CA VAL A 368 -18.91 -1.18 23.97
C VAL A 368 -19.42 -1.42 25.39
N ASP A 369 -18.72 -2.29 26.11
CA ASP A 369 -18.78 -2.40 27.56
C ASP A 369 -17.84 -1.37 28.19
N GLU A 370 -18.40 -0.19 28.49
CA GLU A 370 -17.71 0.92 29.14
C GLU A 370 -16.99 0.47 30.43
N ASP A 371 -17.63 -0.36 31.26
CA ASP A 371 -17.09 -0.78 32.55
C ASP A 371 -15.84 -1.65 32.38
N ALA A 372 -15.88 -2.57 31.42
CA ALA A 372 -14.74 -3.43 31.11
C ALA A 372 -13.56 -2.65 30.52
N VAL A 373 -13.82 -1.65 29.66
CA VAL A 373 -12.78 -0.76 29.11
C VAL A 373 -12.14 0.08 30.21
N LEU A 374 -12.93 0.68 31.09
CA LEU A 374 -12.42 1.49 32.21
C LEU A 374 -11.68 0.65 33.25
N SER A 375 -12.17 -0.57 33.51
CA SER A 375 -11.49 -1.56 34.35
C SER A 375 -10.12 -1.91 33.77
N PHE A 376 -10.04 -2.13 32.46
CA PHE A 376 -8.77 -2.33 31.75
C PHE A 376 -7.85 -1.12 31.87
N ILE A 377 -8.32 0.09 31.58
CA ILE A 377 -7.51 1.32 31.64
C ILE A 377 -6.96 1.55 33.05
N THR A 378 -7.79 1.32 34.07
CA THR A 378 -7.41 1.47 35.48
C THR A 378 -6.38 0.42 35.87
N ARG A 379 -6.59 -0.84 35.47
CA ARG A 379 -5.67 -1.95 35.76
C ARG A 379 -4.31 -1.78 35.05
N SER A 380 -4.34 -1.43 33.77
CA SER A 380 -3.15 -1.19 32.95
C SER A 380 -2.45 0.11 33.29
N ARG A 381 -3.14 1.07 33.95
CA ARG A 381 -2.63 2.41 34.28
C ARG A 381 -2.25 3.24 33.05
N CYS A 382 -2.89 2.97 31.90
CA CYS A 382 -2.61 3.64 30.62
C CYS A 382 -3.45 4.90 30.36
N LYS A 383 -4.23 5.39 31.34
CA LYS A 383 -5.12 6.55 31.18
C LYS A 383 -4.44 7.80 30.60
N LYS A 384 -3.16 8.02 30.93
CA LYS A 384 -2.40 9.20 30.47
C LYS A 384 -1.68 8.99 29.12
N SER A 385 -1.42 7.75 28.75
CA SER A 385 -0.73 7.42 27.49
C SER A 385 -1.72 7.21 26.34
N LEU A 386 -2.94 6.77 26.64
CA LEU A 386 -3.95 6.44 25.65
C LEU A 386 -4.41 7.70 24.89
N LYS A 387 -4.06 7.76 23.61
CA LYS A 387 -4.36 8.86 22.68
C LYS A 387 -5.49 8.52 21.73
N SER A 388 -5.67 7.25 21.40
CA SER A 388 -6.64 6.82 20.39
C SER A 388 -7.42 5.61 20.86
N LEU A 389 -8.72 5.66 20.62
CA LEU A 389 -9.65 4.61 20.96
C LEU A 389 -10.61 4.39 19.79
N HIS A 390 -10.68 3.16 19.30
CA HIS A 390 -11.51 2.78 18.17
C HIS A 390 -12.44 1.64 18.57
N PHE A 391 -13.74 1.88 18.43
CA PHE A 391 -14.78 0.88 18.61
C PHE A 391 -15.72 0.84 17.41
N LEU A 392 -16.26 -0.33 17.10
CA LEU A 392 -17.42 -0.43 16.22
C LEU A 392 -18.67 -0.16 17.08
N LEU A 393 -19.22 1.06 17.03
CA LEU A 393 -20.48 1.37 17.68
C LEU A 393 -21.67 0.96 16.82
N ASP A 394 -22.78 0.65 17.47
CA ASP A 394 -24.11 0.75 16.88
C ASP A 394 -24.87 1.92 17.54
N SER A 395 -26.05 2.27 17.01
CA SER A 395 -26.84 3.42 17.48
C SER A 395 -27.25 3.35 18.96
N ASN A 396 -27.18 2.17 19.60
CA ASN A 396 -27.53 1.96 21.00
C ASN A 396 -26.43 2.36 21.99
N ASN A 397 -25.22 2.65 21.53
CA ASN A 397 -24.04 2.81 22.39
C ASN A 397 -23.47 4.24 22.47
N SER A 398 -24.17 5.22 21.89
CA SER A 398 -23.73 6.63 21.88
C SER A 398 -23.56 7.22 23.29
N ASP A 399 -24.46 6.93 24.22
CA ASP A 399 -24.39 7.43 25.61
C ASP A 399 -23.19 6.85 26.38
N ARG A 400 -22.89 5.55 26.18
CA ARG A 400 -21.72 4.89 26.79
C ARG A 400 -20.41 5.45 26.24
N ALA A 401 -20.36 5.70 24.93
CA ALA A 401 -19.22 6.34 24.30
C ALA A 401 -19.00 7.78 24.81
N LEU A 402 -20.07 8.56 25.00
CA LEU A 402 -19.98 9.92 25.58
C LEU A 402 -19.46 9.90 27.02
N SER A 403 -19.91 8.93 27.82
CA SER A 403 -19.39 8.74 29.19
C SER A 403 -17.89 8.42 29.21
N LEU A 404 -17.43 7.54 28.31
CA LEU A 404 -16.01 7.23 28.15
C LEU A 404 -15.19 8.48 27.79
N VAL A 405 -15.65 9.28 26.83
CA VAL A 405 -14.99 10.53 26.41
C VAL A 405 -14.91 11.52 27.57
N GLY A 406 -16.00 11.73 28.31
CA GLY A 406 -16.02 12.64 29.46
C GLY A 406 -15.03 12.24 30.55
N ARG A 407 -14.70 10.96 30.67
CA ARG A 407 -13.71 10.44 31.64
C ARG A 407 -12.27 10.47 31.13
N MET A 408 -12.07 10.74 29.84
CA MET A 408 -10.78 10.69 29.13
C MET A 408 -10.56 11.95 28.27
N PRO A 409 -10.37 13.13 28.90
CA PRO A 409 -10.22 14.39 28.17
C PRO A 409 -8.92 14.51 27.35
N HIS A 410 -8.00 13.53 27.45
CA HIS A 410 -6.73 13.51 26.72
C HIS A 410 -6.78 12.70 25.42
N LEU A 411 -7.93 12.13 25.08
CA LEU A 411 -8.10 11.34 23.87
C LEU A 411 -8.05 12.26 22.63
N LEU A 412 -7.16 11.96 21.69
CA LEU A 412 -6.97 12.70 20.44
C LEU A 412 -7.81 12.16 19.29
N HIS A 413 -8.04 10.84 19.28
CA HIS A 413 -8.74 10.18 18.18
C HIS A 413 -9.77 9.22 18.73
N LEU A 414 -11.01 9.40 18.28
CA LEU A 414 -12.12 8.51 18.54
C LEU A 414 -12.70 8.10 17.21
N LYS A 415 -12.83 6.81 16.98
CA LYS A 415 -13.34 6.29 15.71
C LYS A 415 -14.51 5.37 15.97
N PHE A 416 -15.52 5.48 15.11
CA PHE A 416 -16.77 4.74 15.19
C PHE A 416 -17.14 4.18 13.82
N GLY A 417 -17.47 2.89 13.77
CA GLY A 417 -18.10 2.27 12.60
C GLY A 417 -19.63 2.39 12.65
N ASN A 418 -20.29 2.22 11.49
CA ASN A 418 -21.75 1.99 11.36
C ASN A 418 -22.70 3.02 12.00
N LEU A 419 -22.34 4.30 12.07
CA LEU A 419 -23.23 5.36 12.56
C LEU A 419 -24.06 5.98 11.42
N SER A 420 -25.34 6.28 11.69
CA SER A 420 -26.14 7.12 10.79
C SER A 420 -25.75 8.59 10.96
N LYS A 421 -26.08 9.43 9.98
CA LYS A 421 -25.86 10.89 10.07
C LYS A 421 -26.51 11.51 11.32
N ALA A 422 -27.69 11.03 11.72
CA ALA A 422 -28.39 11.50 12.91
C ALA A 422 -27.65 11.12 14.21
N ASP A 423 -27.02 9.93 14.25
CA ASP A 423 -26.22 9.49 15.39
C ASP A 423 -24.95 10.34 15.53
N ILE A 424 -24.32 10.69 14.39
CA ILE A 424 -23.15 11.58 14.35
C ILE A 424 -23.50 12.96 14.89
N GLU A 425 -24.61 13.56 14.43
CA GLU A 425 -25.07 14.87 14.89
C GLU A 425 -25.41 14.87 16.39
N SER A 426 -26.10 13.82 16.87
CA SER A 426 -26.43 13.63 18.29
C SER A 426 -25.18 13.48 19.16
N PHE A 427 -24.23 12.65 18.73
CA PHE A 427 -22.97 12.41 19.45
C PHE A 427 -22.09 13.67 19.49
N THR A 428 -21.98 14.40 18.38
CA THR A 428 -21.22 15.66 18.31
C THR A 428 -21.82 16.71 19.25
N ALA A 429 -23.15 16.82 19.28
CA ALA A 429 -23.85 17.68 20.24
C ALA A 429 -23.60 17.23 21.70
N GLY A 430 -23.55 15.92 21.96
CA GLY A 430 -23.18 15.34 23.25
C GLY A 430 -21.77 15.71 23.71
N CYS A 431 -20.78 15.59 22.82
CA CYS A 431 -19.38 15.96 23.08
C CYS A 431 -19.23 17.44 23.44
N THR A 432 -19.99 18.30 22.75
CA THR A 432 -20.02 19.75 23.02
C THR A 432 -20.59 20.04 24.42
N ARG A 433 -21.61 19.29 24.86
CA ARG A 433 -22.23 19.44 26.20
C ARG A 433 -21.33 19.03 27.35
N ILE A 434 -20.47 18.02 27.15
CA ILE A 434 -19.50 17.57 28.18
C ILE A 434 -18.22 18.43 28.22
N GLY A 435 -18.18 19.54 27.48
CA GLY A 435 -17.04 20.47 27.46
C GLY A 435 -15.83 19.96 26.66
N SER A 436 -16.01 18.93 25.84
CA SER A 436 -14.99 18.40 24.95
C SER A 436 -15.07 19.13 23.60
N ASN A 437 -14.61 20.38 23.57
CA ASN A 437 -14.86 21.32 22.48
C ASN A 437 -14.17 21.01 21.13
N ASP A 438 -13.39 19.92 21.02
CA ASP A 438 -12.50 19.73 19.88
C ASP A 438 -12.80 18.50 19.00
N PHE A 439 -13.82 17.68 19.28
CA PHE A 439 -14.17 16.56 18.39
C PHE A 439 -14.91 17.04 17.13
N ARG A 440 -14.23 17.04 15.97
CA ARG A 440 -14.87 17.26 14.67
C ARG A 440 -15.10 15.93 13.95
N ALA A 441 -16.31 15.75 13.42
CA ALA A 441 -16.65 14.66 12.52
C ALA A 441 -16.01 14.88 11.15
N GLU A 442 -15.16 13.95 10.70
CA GLU A 442 -14.78 13.85 9.29
C GLU A 442 -15.69 12.81 8.61
N ASP A 443 -16.58 13.30 7.76
CA ASP A 443 -17.45 12.50 6.91
C ASP A 443 -16.63 11.89 5.76
N PRO A 444 -16.58 10.56 5.59
CA PRO A 444 -15.77 9.92 4.55
C PRO A 444 -16.29 10.16 3.13
N ASP A 445 -17.50 10.71 2.94
CA ASP A 445 -18.12 10.90 1.61
C ASP A 445 -17.93 12.31 0.99
N ILE A 446 -17.18 13.22 1.60
CA ILE A 446 -16.93 14.54 0.98
C ILE A 446 -15.71 14.50 0.07
N SER A 447 -15.97 14.13 -1.18
CA SER A 447 -15.08 14.36 -2.32
C SER A 447 -14.84 15.87 -2.53
N TYR A 448 -13.60 16.36 -2.38
CA TYR A 448 -13.21 17.72 -2.82
C TYR A 448 -12.18 17.68 -3.95
N MET A 449 -12.53 18.29 -5.09
CA MET A 449 -11.68 18.82 -6.16
C MET A 449 -12.40 20.08 -6.68
N GLN A 450 -11.85 21.25 -7.03
CA GLN A 450 -10.57 21.97 -6.92
C GLN A 450 -10.94 23.45 -7.30
N MET A 451 -10.31 24.53 -6.81
CA MET A 451 -9.29 25.35 -7.51
C MET A 451 -9.17 26.70 -6.78
N GLY A 452 -7.93 27.20 -6.56
CA GLY A 452 -7.72 28.60 -6.15
C GLY A 452 -6.68 28.92 -5.09
N GLY A 453 -5.93 27.94 -4.57
CA GLY A 453 -4.77 28.18 -3.69
C GLY A 453 -4.90 27.56 -2.30
N LEU A 454 -4.21 26.41 -2.15
CA LEU A 454 -3.81 25.70 -0.91
C LEU A 454 -4.81 25.63 0.26
N PHE A 455 -5.38 24.43 0.50
CA PHE A 455 -4.96 23.49 1.55
C PHE A 455 -5.51 22.09 1.18
N ILE A 456 -4.64 21.10 1.05
CA ILE A 456 -5.00 19.70 0.76
C ILE A 456 -4.84 18.92 2.07
N LYS A 457 -5.94 18.38 2.59
CA LYS A 457 -5.93 17.34 3.62
C LYS A 457 -6.68 16.13 3.07
N ILE A 458 -5.92 15.21 2.48
CA ILE A 458 -6.38 13.85 2.15
C ILE A 458 -6.04 13.01 3.37
N LEU A 459 -7.02 12.72 4.22
CA LEU A 459 -6.89 11.73 5.27
C LEU A 459 -7.51 10.41 4.82
N SER A 460 -6.81 9.69 3.94
CA SER A 460 -6.97 8.25 3.94
C SER A 460 -6.39 7.71 5.25
N CYS A 461 -7.11 6.84 5.96
CA CYS A 461 -6.54 6.05 7.05
C CYS A 461 -5.66 4.92 6.48
N SER A 462 -4.56 5.28 5.84
CA SER A 462 -3.48 4.34 5.56
C SER A 462 -2.69 4.10 6.85
N ARG A 463 -3.29 3.36 7.80
CA ARG A 463 -2.52 2.58 8.78
C ARG A 463 -2.85 1.12 8.56
N LEU A 464 -2.31 0.61 7.47
CA LEU A 464 -1.97 -0.79 7.36
C LEU A 464 -0.46 -0.81 7.15
N TRP A 465 0.24 -1.60 7.96
CA TRP A 465 1.32 -2.37 7.35
C TRP A 465 0.73 -2.99 6.07
N PRO A 466 1.36 -2.73 4.92
CA PRO A 466 0.72 -2.64 3.60
C PRO A 466 -0.23 -3.86 3.36
N PHE A 467 -1.51 -3.84 2.99
CA PHE A 467 -2.43 -2.92 2.25
C PHE A 467 -3.92 -3.17 2.60
N ASP A 468 -4.76 -2.20 2.20
CA ASP A 468 -6.19 -1.95 2.45
C ASP A 468 -7.25 -2.97 1.97
N SER A 469 -8.33 -3.08 2.74
CA SER A 469 -9.72 -2.95 2.24
C SER A 469 -10.69 -2.71 3.41
N LEU A 470 -11.19 -1.47 3.57
CA LEU A 470 -12.55 -1.07 4.00
C LEU A 470 -12.57 0.43 4.38
N VAL A 471 -13.65 1.10 4.00
CA VAL A 471 -13.88 2.54 4.21
C VAL A 471 -14.37 2.75 5.64
N ASP A 472 -13.69 3.59 6.42
CA ASP A 472 -14.14 4.02 7.75
C ASP A 472 -14.13 5.55 7.90
N ALA A 473 -15.15 6.09 8.56
CA ALA A 473 -15.20 7.48 9.02
C ALA A 473 -14.18 7.74 10.14
N LYS A 474 -13.51 8.90 10.17
CA LYS A 474 -12.61 9.32 11.26
C LYS A 474 -13.15 10.56 11.97
N PHE A 475 -12.86 10.71 13.26
CA PHE A 475 -13.04 11.98 13.97
C PHE A 475 -11.66 12.42 14.48
N GLU A 476 -11.21 13.61 14.08
CA GLU A 476 -9.94 14.20 14.52
C GLU A 476 -10.18 15.39 15.43
N VAL A 477 -9.36 15.48 16.49
CA VAL A 477 -9.28 16.60 17.42
C VAL A 477 -8.17 17.55 16.97
N TYR A 478 -8.46 18.85 16.94
CA TYR A 478 -7.45 19.91 16.74
C TYR A 478 -7.18 20.67 18.03
#